data_AF-A0A835M2L1-F1
#
_entry.id   AF-A0A835M2L1-F1
#
_cell.length_a   1.000
_cell.length_b   1.000
_cell.length_c   1.000
_cell.angle_alpha   90.00
_cell.angle_beta   90.00
_cell.angle_gamma   90.00
#
_symmetry.space_group_name_H-M   'P 1'
#
loop_
_entity.id
_entity.type
_entity.pdbx_description
1 polymer ?
#
loop_
_entity_poly.entity_id
_entity_poly.type
_entity_poly.pdbx_seq_one_letter_code
_entity_poly.pdbx_strand_id
1 'polypeptide(L)'
;MLFAGGGGLGSSPNIRRSIRGECENTTSNSTRALGGSYSEVCKIVDCSNGICDHDPYRYMRPMLKASFCLQPPGDTPTRRSTFDAILAGCIPVFFEESSAKTQFGWHLPENQFDEFSVFIPKEEVVLKNSEHHGCSNGNS
;
A
#
# COMPACT_ATOMS: atom_id res chain seq x y z
N MET A 1 -6.76 -7.24 6.55
CA MET A 1 -5.29 -7.13 6.56
C MET A 1 -4.82 -6.44 5.29
N LEU A 2 -3.82 -5.57 5.39
CA LEU A 2 -3.10 -4.95 4.28
C LEU A 2 -1.78 -5.67 4.03
N PHE A 3 -1.33 -5.74 2.78
CA PHE A 3 0.02 -6.17 2.45
C PHE A 3 0.84 -4.96 1.98
N ALA A 4 1.94 -4.67 2.68
CA ALA A 4 2.76 -3.48 2.46
C ALA A 4 4.06 -3.78 1.68
N GLY A 5 4.15 -4.94 1.02
CA GLY A 5 5.26 -5.29 0.17
C GLY A 5 6.51 -5.78 0.90
N GLY A 6 7.56 -5.98 0.11
CA GLY A 6 8.86 -6.45 0.58
C GLY A 6 10.08 -5.85 -0.11
N GLY A 7 9.88 -4.78 -0.85
CA GLY A 7 10.98 -4.05 -1.48
C GLY A 7 11.91 -3.41 -0.44
N GLY A 8 13.18 -3.30 -0.80
CA GLY A 8 14.19 -2.64 0.05
C GLY A 8 13.81 -1.20 0.40
N LEU A 9 14.27 -0.74 1.56
CA LEU A 9 14.17 0.65 1.98
C LEU A 9 15.21 1.47 1.21
N GLY A 10 14.75 2.36 0.32
CA GLY A 10 15.61 3.38 -0.27
C GLY A 10 16.26 4.27 0.80
N SER A 11 17.41 4.86 0.51
CA SER A 11 18.14 5.72 1.45
C SER A 11 17.41 7.03 1.75
N SER A 12 16.74 7.61 0.75
CA SER A 12 15.97 8.85 0.86
C SER A 12 14.57 8.65 1.48
N PRO A 13 14.01 9.66 2.19
CA PRO A 13 12.61 9.66 2.58
C PRO A 13 11.71 9.48 1.37
N ASN A 14 10.89 8.44 1.37
CA ASN A 14 9.95 8.12 0.30
C ASN A 14 8.73 7.41 0.88
N ILE A 15 7.67 7.32 0.08
CA ILE A 15 6.40 6.75 0.52
C ILE A 15 6.51 5.28 0.96
N ARG A 16 7.46 4.50 0.42
CA ARG A 16 7.71 3.11 0.86
C ARG A 16 8.16 3.08 2.33
N ARG A 17 9.05 4.00 2.72
CA ARG A 17 9.51 4.12 4.11
C ARG A 17 8.35 4.52 5.03
N SER A 18 7.52 5.49 4.61
CA SER A 18 6.34 5.90 5.38
C SER A 18 5.35 4.76 5.59
N ILE A 19 4.99 4.04 4.52
CA ILE A 19 4.09 2.88 4.57
C ILE A 19 4.64 1.80 5.53
N ARG A 20 5.94 1.49 5.42
CA ARG A 20 6.60 0.51 6.29
C ARG A 20 6.57 0.94 7.76
N GLY A 21 6.93 2.18 8.04
CA GLY A 21 6.91 2.73 9.40
C GLY A 21 5.52 2.68 10.04
N GLU A 22 4.48 3.09 9.30
CA GLU A 22 3.09 3.04 9.79
C GLU A 22 2.60 1.61 10.02
N CYS A 23 2.94 0.69 9.13
CA CYS A 23 2.58 -0.71 9.24
C CYS A 23 3.26 -1.39 10.45
N GLU A 24 4.54 -1.12 10.69
CA GLU A 24 5.29 -1.61 11.85
C GLU A 24 4.76 -1.01 13.17
N ASN A 25 4.47 0.29 13.19
CA ASN A 25 3.94 0.99 14.35
C ASN A 25 2.53 0.49 14.73
N THR A 26 1.63 0.37 13.75
CA THR A 26 0.26 -0.12 13.95
C THR A 26 0.24 -1.56 14.46
N THR A 27 1.12 -2.41 13.93
CA THR A 27 1.25 -3.81 14.38
C THR A 27 1.77 -3.89 15.82
N SER A 28 2.73 -3.03 16.18
CA SER A 28 3.32 -2.98 17.52
C SER A 28 2.38 -2.41 18.58
N ASN A 29 1.51 -1.47 18.22
CA ASN A 29 0.50 -0.93 19.12
C ASN A 29 -0.67 -1.90 19.32
N SER A 30 -0.98 -2.70 18.30
CA SER A 30 -1.96 -3.77 18.40
C SER A 30 -1.51 -4.88 19.36
N THR A 31 -0.23 -5.23 19.44
CA THR A 31 0.22 -6.32 20.34
C THR A 31 0.25 -5.96 21.84
N ARG A 32 0.17 -4.68 22.21
CA ARG A 32 0.34 -4.22 23.60
C ARG A 32 -0.96 -4.03 24.39
N ALA A 33 -2.13 -4.17 23.78
CA ALA A 33 -3.37 -3.58 24.29
C ALA A 33 -4.51 -4.56 24.60
N LEU A 34 -4.25 -5.74 25.20
CA LEU A 34 -5.23 -6.69 25.82
C LEU A 34 -5.30 -8.08 25.15
N GLY A 35 -5.28 -9.15 25.94
CA GLY A 35 -5.25 -10.56 25.51
C GLY A 35 -6.54 -11.10 24.89
N GLY A 36 -6.88 -10.65 23.69
CA GLY A 36 -7.94 -11.18 22.82
C GLY A 36 -7.48 -11.25 21.35
N SER A 37 -8.11 -12.10 20.54
CA SER A 37 -7.74 -12.43 19.16
C SER A 37 -7.55 -11.19 18.26
N TYR A 38 -6.29 -10.86 17.89
CA TYR A 38 -5.98 -9.71 17.04
C TYR A 38 -6.10 -10.03 15.55
N SER A 39 -6.76 -9.15 14.81
CA SER A 39 -6.64 -9.01 13.35
C SER A 39 -5.33 -8.30 13.03
N GLU A 40 -4.35 -9.01 12.48
CA GLU A 40 -3.15 -8.43 11.86
C GLU A 40 -3.59 -7.37 10.81
N VAL A 41 -3.38 -6.10 11.12
CA VAL A 41 -3.86 -4.97 10.29
C VAL A 41 -3.04 -4.88 9.02
N CYS A 42 -1.72 -5.07 9.12
CA CYS A 42 -0.79 -4.93 8.02
C CYS A 42 0.35 -5.94 8.12
N LYS A 43 0.80 -6.45 6.97
CA LYS A 43 1.89 -7.42 6.85
C LYS A 43 2.97 -6.93 5.91
N ILE A 44 4.21 -6.93 6.41
CA ILE A 44 5.44 -6.71 5.66
C ILE A 44 6.18 -8.03 5.54
N VAL A 45 6.76 -8.28 4.36
CA VAL A 45 7.68 -9.39 4.14
C VAL A 45 9.00 -8.77 3.77
N ASP A 46 10.06 -8.99 4.53
CA ASP A 46 11.38 -8.53 4.09
C ASP A 46 11.89 -9.47 2.98
N CYS A 47 12.10 -8.96 1.76
CA CYS A 47 12.68 -9.72 0.65
C CYS A 47 14.14 -9.31 0.36
N SER A 48 14.79 -8.59 1.29
CA SER A 48 16.19 -8.17 1.15
C SER A 48 17.12 -9.37 0.97
N ASN A 49 18.27 -9.15 0.33
CA ASN A 49 19.27 -10.20 0.05
C ASN A 49 18.75 -11.37 -0.82
N GLY A 50 17.73 -11.15 -1.64
CA GLY A 50 17.22 -12.16 -2.58
C GLY A 50 16.45 -13.31 -1.92
N ILE A 51 16.05 -13.16 -0.66
CA ILE A 51 15.43 -14.26 0.10
C ILE A 51 14.05 -14.69 -0.44
N CYS A 52 13.47 -13.92 -1.36
CA CYS A 52 12.19 -14.21 -2.03
C CYS A 52 12.36 -14.69 -3.48
N ASP A 53 13.58 -14.67 -4.05
CA ASP A 53 13.81 -14.86 -5.49
C ASP A 53 13.42 -16.26 -5.98
N HIS A 54 13.55 -17.26 -5.11
CA HIS A 54 13.21 -18.66 -5.38
C HIS A 54 12.17 -19.23 -4.41
N ASP A 55 11.57 -18.37 -3.58
CA ASP A 55 10.55 -18.77 -2.61
C ASP A 55 9.36 -17.80 -2.67
N PRO A 56 8.50 -17.93 -3.71
CA PRO A 56 7.35 -17.05 -3.88
C PRO A 56 6.33 -17.19 -2.75
N TYR A 57 6.36 -18.30 -2.00
CA TYR A 57 5.45 -18.55 -0.90
C TYR A 57 5.55 -17.46 0.19
N ARG A 58 6.73 -16.86 0.37
CA ARG A 58 6.99 -15.82 1.37
C ARG A 58 6.12 -14.58 1.20
N TYR A 59 5.91 -14.14 -0.04
CA TYR A 59 5.03 -13.00 -0.33
C TYR A 59 3.63 -13.41 -0.78
N MET A 60 3.46 -14.57 -1.45
CA MET A 60 2.14 -15.02 -1.88
C MET A 60 1.23 -15.40 -0.72
N ARG A 61 1.73 -16.10 0.30
CA ARG A 61 0.93 -16.51 1.46
C ARG A 61 0.29 -15.31 2.19
N PRO A 62 1.02 -14.21 2.50
CA PRO A 62 0.39 -13.04 3.08
C PRO A 62 -0.50 -12.27 2.10
N MET A 63 -0.17 -12.20 0.80
CA MET A 63 -1.07 -11.60 -0.20
C MET A 63 -2.42 -12.32 -0.25
N LEU A 64 -2.45 -13.66 -0.22
CA LEU A 64 -3.68 -14.47 -0.20
C LEU A 64 -4.58 -14.22 1.02
N LYS A 65 -4.05 -13.60 2.08
CA LYS A 65 -4.79 -13.24 3.30
C LYS A 65 -5.10 -11.75 3.38
N ALA A 66 -4.54 -10.95 2.48
CA ALA A 66 -4.70 -9.51 2.45
C ALA A 66 -5.84 -9.11 1.53
N SER A 67 -6.60 -8.10 1.95
CA SER A 67 -7.67 -7.53 1.11
C SER A 67 -7.12 -6.47 0.16
N PHE A 68 -6.10 -5.72 0.61
CA PHE A 68 -5.47 -4.66 -0.17
C PHE A 68 -3.95 -4.83 -0.16
N CYS A 69 -3.33 -4.65 -1.33
CA CYS A 69 -1.90 -4.75 -1.54
C CYS A 69 -1.36 -3.39 -1.99
N LEU A 70 -0.59 -2.76 -1.12
CA LEU A 70 0.00 -1.45 -1.40
C LEU A 70 1.12 -1.59 -2.43
N GLN A 71 1.02 -0.84 -3.52
CA GLN A 71 1.96 -0.82 -4.65
C GLN A 71 2.63 0.56 -4.75
N PRO A 72 3.55 0.88 -3.82
CA PRO A 72 4.25 2.16 -3.86
C PRO A 72 5.18 2.27 -5.09
N PRO A 73 5.47 3.50 -5.56
CA PRO A 73 6.20 3.72 -6.81
C PRO A 73 7.60 3.13 -6.73
N GLY A 74 8.18 2.78 -7.88
CA GLY A 74 9.53 2.24 -7.97
C GLY A 74 10.29 2.79 -9.17
N ASP A 75 11.42 2.19 -9.51
CA ASP A 75 12.28 2.63 -10.62
C ASP A 75 11.58 2.52 -11.98
N THR A 76 10.62 1.60 -12.08
CA THR A 76 9.77 1.43 -13.25
C THR A 76 8.29 1.47 -12.84
N PRO A 77 7.42 1.97 -13.72
CA PRO A 77 5.97 2.01 -13.48
C PRO A 77 5.35 0.61 -13.43
N THR A 78 6.00 -0.40 -14.03
CA THR A 78 5.59 -1.80 -13.99
C THR A 78 6.23 -2.53 -12.81
N ARG A 79 5.45 -3.30 -12.04
CA ARG A 79 5.98 -4.18 -10.99
C ARG A 79 5.29 -5.54 -11.05
N ARG A 80 6.09 -6.62 -10.95
CA ARG A 80 5.58 -8.00 -10.85
C ARG A 80 4.57 -8.16 -9.71
N SER A 81 4.80 -7.48 -8.58
CA SER A 81 3.94 -7.50 -7.40
C SER A 81 2.50 -7.05 -7.65
N THR A 82 2.24 -6.26 -8.69
CA THR A 82 0.89 -5.88 -9.09
C THR A 82 0.09 -7.09 -9.56
N PHE A 83 0.69 -7.92 -10.41
CA PHE A 83 0.04 -9.14 -10.89
C PHE A 83 -0.05 -10.20 -9.81
N ASP A 84 0.98 -10.37 -8.99
CA ASP A 84 0.94 -11.28 -7.85
C ASP A 84 -0.22 -10.93 -6.90
N ALA A 85 -0.49 -9.65 -6.68
CA ALA A 85 -1.64 -9.18 -5.90
C ALA A 85 -2.97 -9.56 -6.56
N ILE A 86 -3.15 -9.27 -7.85
CA ILE A 86 -4.36 -9.64 -8.61
C ILE A 86 -4.60 -11.15 -8.56
N LEU A 87 -3.56 -11.96 -8.80
CA LEU A 87 -3.61 -13.42 -8.76
C LEU A 87 -3.96 -13.94 -7.36
N ALA A 88 -3.53 -13.25 -6.30
CA ALA A 88 -3.86 -13.59 -4.92
C ALA A 88 -5.25 -13.10 -4.49
N GLY A 89 -6.00 -12.41 -5.35
CA GLY A 89 -7.27 -11.76 -4.99
C GLY A 89 -7.11 -10.54 -4.06
N CYS A 90 -5.90 -10.00 -3.99
CA CYS A 90 -5.55 -8.83 -3.19
C CYS A 90 -5.66 -7.56 -4.05
N ILE A 91 -6.54 -6.63 -3.66
CA ILE A 91 -6.83 -5.43 -4.46
C ILE A 91 -5.59 -4.51 -4.50
N PRO A 92 -5.02 -4.21 -5.67
CA PRO A 92 -3.84 -3.36 -5.76
C PRO A 92 -4.19 -1.90 -5.45
N VAL A 93 -3.42 -1.27 -4.57
CA VAL A 93 -3.52 0.16 -4.23
C VAL A 93 -2.29 0.89 -4.75
N PHE A 94 -2.47 1.68 -5.80
CA PHE A 94 -1.40 2.42 -6.45
C PHE A 94 -1.23 3.82 -5.85
N PHE A 95 0.00 4.33 -5.90
CA PHE A 95 0.36 5.66 -5.43
C PHE A 95 0.86 6.57 -6.56
N GLU A 96 0.80 6.08 -7.80
CA GLU A 96 1.05 6.82 -9.02
C GLU A 96 0.09 6.37 -10.12
N GLU A 97 -0.45 7.34 -10.86
CA GLU A 97 -1.38 7.09 -11.96
C GLU A 97 -0.73 6.33 -13.12
N SER A 98 0.56 6.61 -13.38
CA SER A 98 1.36 5.94 -14.41
C SER A 98 1.43 4.41 -14.21
N SER A 99 1.54 3.96 -12.96
CA SER A 99 1.53 2.54 -12.58
C SER A 99 0.14 1.90 -12.67
N ALA A 100 -0.91 2.70 -12.52
CA ALA A 100 -2.29 2.22 -12.46
C ALA A 100 -2.95 2.14 -13.85
N LYS A 101 -2.87 3.22 -14.63
CA LYS A 101 -3.66 3.40 -15.86
C LYS A 101 -2.90 3.10 -17.14
N THR A 102 -1.64 3.50 -17.22
CA THR A 102 -0.91 3.50 -18.50
C THR A 102 -0.31 2.13 -18.85
N GLN A 103 0.11 1.34 -17.85
CA GLN A 103 0.90 0.12 -18.10
C GLN A 103 0.09 -1.09 -18.59
N PHE A 104 -1.21 -1.14 -18.32
CA PHE A 104 -2.00 -2.35 -18.49
C PHE A 104 -3.20 -2.17 -19.41
N GLY A 105 -3.19 -1.17 -20.30
CA GLY A 105 -4.33 -0.78 -21.15
C GLY A 105 -4.97 -1.90 -21.97
N TRP A 106 -4.22 -2.96 -22.32
CA TRP A 106 -4.79 -4.13 -23.02
C TRP A 106 -5.72 -4.98 -22.15
N HIS A 107 -5.52 -4.97 -20.83
CA HIS A 107 -6.30 -5.75 -19.85
C HIS A 107 -7.16 -4.87 -18.95
N LEU A 108 -6.75 -3.62 -18.74
CA LEU A 108 -7.40 -2.60 -17.92
C LEU A 108 -7.50 -1.32 -18.77
N PRO A 109 -8.53 -1.21 -19.63
CA PRO A 109 -8.67 -0.07 -20.53
C PRO A 109 -8.75 1.24 -19.75
N GLU A 110 -7.93 2.22 -20.11
CA GLU A 110 -7.84 3.51 -19.42
C GLU A 110 -9.19 4.25 -19.40
N ASN A 111 -9.96 4.14 -20.47
CA ASN A 111 -11.28 4.76 -20.60
C ASN A 111 -12.38 4.11 -19.74
N GLN A 112 -12.11 2.95 -19.14
CA GLN A 112 -13.04 2.24 -18.23
C GLN A 112 -12.51 2.24 -16.79
N PHE A 113 -11.36 2.87 -16.53
CA PHE A 113 -10.68 2.77 -15.24
C PHE A 113 -11.54 3.26 -14.08
N ASP A 114 -12.39 4.25 -14.32
CA ASP A 114 -13.30 4.83 -13.33
C ASP A 114 -14.48 3.89 -12.98
N GLU A 115 -14.73 2.82 -13.74
CA GLU A 115 -15.81 1.86 -13.47
C GLU A 115 -15.42 0.83 -12.39
N PHE A 116 -14.13 0.55 -12.23
CA PHE A 116 -13.63 -0.52 -11.35
C PHE A 116 -12.56 -0.05 -10.36
N SER A 117 -12.25 1.24 -10.33
CA SER A 117 -11.27 1.82 -9.41
C SER A 117 -11.83 3.04 -8.67
N VAL A 118 -11.17 3.39 -7.58
CA VAL A 118 -11.43 4.63 -6.83
C VAL A 118 -10.16 5.46 -6.84
N PHE A 119 -10.24 6.68 -7.34
CA PHE A 119 -9.16 7.65 -7.27
C PHE A 119 -9.34 8.55 -6.05
N ILE A 120 -8.30 8.62 -5.21
CA ILE A 120 -8.27 9.50 -4.03
C ILE A 120 -7.19 10.54 -4.27
N PRO A 121 -7.54 11.83 -4.43
CA PRO A 121 -6.56 12.90 -4.59
C PRO A 121 -5.65 13.00 -3.37
N LYS A 122 -4.35 13.22 -3.61
CA LYS A 122 -3.34 13.32 -2.55
C LYS A 122 -3.67 14.44 -1.56
N GLU A 123 -4.18 15.54 -2.08
CA GLU A 123 -4.53 16.75 -1.33
C GLU A 123 -5.61 16.44 -0.29
N GLU A 124 -6.59 15.60 -0.61
CA GLU A 124 -7.66 15.22 0.33
C GLU A 124 -7.12 14.43 1.53
N VAL A 125 -6.11 13.59 1.31
CA VAL A 125 -5.50 12.76 2.35
C VAL A 125 -4.60 13.59 3.27
N VAL A 126 -3.87 14.55 2.71
CA VAL A 126 -2.94 15.40 3.48
C VAL A 126 -3.71 16.49 4.25
N LEU A 127 -4.75 17.09 3.65
CA LEU A 127 -5.47 18.23 4.22
C LEU A 127 -6.53 17.83 5.26
N LYS A 128 -7.05 16.59 5.24
CA LYS A 128 -7.98 16.10 6.28
C LYS A 128 -7.39 16.14 7.70
N ASN A 129 -6.06 16.13 7.84
CA ASN A 129 -5.39 16.25 9.14
C ASN A 129 -5.19 17.71 9.60
N SER A 130 -5.43 18.71 8.73
CA SER A 130 -5.29 20.13 9.07
C SER A 130 -6.61 20.82 9.44
N GLU A 131 -7.77 20.25 9.12
CA GLU A 131 -9.06 20.90 9.42
C GLU A 131 -9.56 20.68 10.87
N HIS A 132 -8.96 19.77 11.64
CA HIS A 132 -9.31 19.59 13.07
C HIS A 132 -8.53 20.51 14.03
N HIS A 133 -7.59 21.31 13.54
CA HIS A 133 -6.86 22.30 14.33
C HIS A 133 -6.69 23.61 13.57
N GLY A 134 -7.73 24.45 13.58
CA GLY A 134 -7.53 25.89 13.39
C GLY A 134 -8.42 26.57 12.34
N CYS A 135 -9.74 26.51 12.49
CA CYS A 135 -10.60 27.61 12.05
C CYS A 135 -11.61 27.94 13.15
N SER A 136 -11.11 28.57 14.21
CA SER A 136 -11.88 29.43 15.11
C SER A 136 -10.94 30.53 15.55
N ASN A 137 -10.88 31.62 14.78
CA ASN A 137 -10.91 32.99 15.28
C ASN A 137 -10.56 34.02 14.19
N GLY A 138 -11.46 35.01 14.05
CA GLY A 138 -11.29 36.26 13.33
C GLY A 138 -12.01 36.26 11.99
N ASN A 139 -12.88 37.20 11.63
CA ASN A 139 -13.40 38.45 12.20
C ASN A 139 -14.79 38.62 11.53
N SER A 140 -15.77 39.36 12.03
CA SER A 140 -15.80 40.83 12.19
C SER A 140 -17.16 41.20 12.77
#